data_AF-A0A497BRH2-F1
#
_entry.id   AF-A0A497BRH2-F1
#
_cell.length_a   1.000
_cell.length_b   1.000
_cell.length_c   1.000
_cell.angle_alpha   90.00
_cell.angle_beta   90.00
_cell.angle_gamma   90.00
#
_symmetry.space_group_name_H-M   'P 1'
#
loop_
_entity.id
_entity.type
_entity.pdbx_description
1 polymer ?
#
loop_
_entity_poly.entity_id
_entity_poly.type
_entity_poly.pdbx_seq_one_letter_code
_entity_poly.pdbx_strand_id
1 'polypeptide(L)' 'EEIGAAGMLGMRRLHNKGMVIVSKDPRTGEYVLVASKNIRRRWLMFNVPEKTWRGRGSREEVLAESKRLLAENILGD' A
#
# COMPACT_ATOMS: atom_id res chain seq x y z
N GLU A 1 10.36 11.85 -7.03
CA GLU A 1 9.78 12.86 -6.12
C GLU A 1 9.49 12.19 -4.79
N GLU A 2 10.09 12.67 -3.70
CA GLU A 2 9.79 12.18 -2.35
C GLU A 2 8.55 12.90 -1.83
N ILE A 3 7.52 12.15 -1.45
CA ILE A 3 6.28 12.72 -0.93
C ILE A 3 6.34 12.64 0.60
N GLY A 4 6.51 13.77 1.28
CA GLY A 4 6.53 13.83 2.75
C GLY A 4 5.20 13.40 3.39
N ALA A 5 5.16 13.25 4.73
CA ALA A 5 3.99 12.77 5.47
C ALA A 5 2.68 13.54 5.18
N ALA A 6 2.76 14.82 4.81
CA ALA A 6 1.61 15.61 4.37
C ALA A 6 0.98 15.10 3.06
N GLY A 7 1.74 14.46 2.17
CA GLY A 7 1.19 13.84 0.97
C GLY A 7 0.48 12.51 1.23
N MET A 8 0.68 11.88 2.40
CA MET A 8 -0.18 10.77 2.85
C MET A 8 -1.60 11.23 3.21
N LEU A 9 -1.81 12.48 3.67
CA LEU A 9 -3.14 13.09 3.80
C LEU A 9 -3.81 13.33 2.43
N GLY A 10 -3.02 13.24 1.36
CA GLY A 10 -3.43 13.33 -0.04
C GLY A 10 -4.12 12.07 -0.60
N MET A 11 -4.55 11.11 0.23
CA MET A 11 -5.34 9.95 -0.25
C MET A 11 -6.53 10.37 -1.13
N ARG A 12 -7.07 11.60 -0.96
CA ARG A 12 -8.08 12.23 -1.83
C ARG A 12 -7.72 12.22 -3.33
N ARG A 13 -6.45 12.15 -3.71
CA ARG A 13 -5.97 12.09 -5.11
C ARG A 13 -5.54 10.70 -5.57
N LEU A 14 -5.76 9.66 -4.77
CA LEU A 14 -5.45 8.27 -5.13
C LEU A 14 -6.58 7.56 -5.88
N HIS A 15 -7.57 8.31 -6.38
CA HIS A 15 -8.65 7.73 -7.17
C HIS A 15 -8.11 6.93 -8.36
N ASN A 16 -8.52 5.67 -8.49
CA ASN A 16 -8.03 4.71 -9.49
C ASN A 16 -6.52 4.44 -9.42
N LYS A 17 -5.89 4.57 -8.24
CA LYS A 17 -4.49 4.24 -8.03
C LYS A 17 -4.31 3.00 -7.15
N GLY A 18 -3.15 2.36 -7.30
CA GLY A 18 -2.62 1.41 -6.32
C GLY A 18 -1.73 2.11 -5.28
N MET A 19 -1.55 1.48 -4.13
CA MET A 19 -0.71 1.99 -3.04
C MET A 19 0.04 0.83 -2.37
N VAL A 20 1.30 1.06 -2.00
CA VAL A 20 2.10 0.14 -1.19
C VAL A 20 2.71 0.93 -0.04
N ILE A 21 2.53 0.44 1.19
CA ILE A 21 3.07 1.00 2.41
C ILE A 21 3.91 -0.08 3.10
N VAL A 22 5.13 0.28 3.47
CA VAL A 22 6.01 -0.55 4.30
C VAL A 22 6.29 0.20 5.59
N SER A 23 6.09 -0.47 6.72
CA SER A 23 6.39 0.05 8.06
C SER A 23 7.14 -0.99 8.87
N LYS A 24 8.07 -0.58 9.73
CA LYS A 24 8.72 -1.47 10.69
C LYS A 24 7.96 -1.43 12.02
N ASP A 25 7.60 -2.58 12.56
CA ASP A 25 7.05 -2.71 13.90
C ASP A 25 8.20 -2.50 14.92
N PRO A 26 8.16 -1.45 15.75
CA PRO A 26 9.24 -1.18 16.69
C PRO A 26 9.30 -2.19 17.85
N ARG A 27 8.23 -2.97 18.08
CA ARG A 27 8.18 -3.96 19.17
C ARG A 27 8.76 -5.30 18.75
N THR A 28 8.44 -5.75 17.54
CA THR A 28 8.88 -7.07 17.04
C THR A 28 10.10 -6.97 16.11
N GLY A 29 10.38 -5.79 15.56
CA GLY A 29 11.42 -5.59 14.55
C GLY A 29 11.02 -6.08 13.14
N GLU A 30 9.86 -6.72 13.00
CA GLU A 30 9.31 -7.18 11.74
C GLU A 30 8.85 -6.01 10.86
N TYR A 31 8.88 -6.22 9.55
CA TYR A 31 8.29 -5.31 8.60
C TYR A 31 6.86 -5.73 8.31
N VAL A 32 5.98 -4.73 8.19
CA VAL A 32 4.59 -4.88 7.79
C VAL A 32 4.43 -4.23 6.43
N LEU A 33 3.89 -4.98 5.49
CA LEU A 33 3.53 -4.54 4.15
C LEU A 33 2.00 -4.42 4.07
N VAL A 34 1.53 -3.29 3.56
CA VAL A 34 0.12 -3.10 3.18
C VAL A 34 0.07 -2.64 1.74
N ALA A 35 -0.65 -3.36 0.89
CA ALA A 35 -0.80 -3.05 -0.53
C ALA A 35 -2.29 -2.96 -0.88
N SER A 36 -2.65 -2.06 -1.79
CA SER A 36 -4.04 -1.81 -2.19
C SER A 36 -4.14 -1.56 -3.70
N LYS A 37 -5.17 -2.11 -4.37
CA LYS A 37 -5.49 -1.85 -5.80
C LYS A 37 -6.77 -1.02 -5.90
N ASN A 38 -6.82 -0.17 -6.93
CA ASN A 38 -8.02 0.58 -7.34
C ASN A 38 -8.71 1.25 -6.16
N ILE A 39 -8.01 2.20 -5.52
CA ILE A 39 -8.61 3.03 -4.48
C ILE A 39 -9.70 3.87 -5.14
N ARG A 40 -10.97 3.54 -4.88
CA ARG A 40 -12.13 4.23 -5.45
C ARG A 40 -12.76 5.10 -4.39
N ARG A 41 -13.34 6.23 -4.81
CA ARG A 41 -14.11 7.08 -3.91
C ARG A 41 -15.47 6.42 -3.68
N ARG A 42 -15.71 5.93 -2.48
CA ARG A 42 -17.02 5.42 -2.06
C ARG A 42 -17.65 6.48 -1.16
N TRP A 43 -18.62 7.19 -1.73
CA TRP A 43 -19.23 8.41 -1.17
C TRP A 43 -18.24 9.58 -0.99
N LEU A 44 -18.77 10.81 -0.90
CA LEU A 44 -17.99 12.06 -0.91
C LEU A 44 -16.82 12.12 0.11
N MET A 45 -16.81 11.26 1.14
CA MET A 45 -15.85 11.33 2.25
C MET A 45 -14.84 10.17 2.36
N PHE A 46 -15.04 9.02 1.71
CA PHE A 46 -14.17 7.86 1.92
C PHE A 46 -13.59 7.30 0.62
N ASN A 47 -12.29 7.00 0.66
CA ASN A 47 -11.60 6.26 -0.38
C ASN A 47 -11.41 4.83 0.11
N VAL A 48 -11.94 3.86 -0.64
CA VAL A 48 -11.90 2.44 -0.27
C VAL A 48 -11.17 1.68 -1.39
N PRO A 49 -10.14 0.89 -1.04
CA PRO A 49 -9.51 -0.02 -1.99
C PRO A 49 -10.49 -1.07 -2.51
N GLU A 50 -10.37 -1.45 -3.77
CA GLU A 50 -11.08 -2.60 -4.32
C GLU A 50 -10.54 -3.91 -3.74
N LYS A 51 -9.21 -3.99 -3.58
CA LYS A 51 -8.50 -5.11 -2.98
C LYS A 51 -7.40 -4.60 -2.08
N THR A 52 -7.16 -5.29 -0.96
CA THR A 52 -6.08 -4.99 -0.01
C THR A 52 -5.38 -6.27 0.41
N TRP A 53 -4.06 -6.22 0.46
CA TRP A 53 -3.19 -7.30 0.92
C TRP A 53 -2.36 -6.81 2.09
N ARG A 54 -2.06 -7.74 3.00
CA ARG A 54 -1.21 -7.48 4.16
C ARG A 54 -0.24 -8.62 4.36
N GLY A 55 1.04 -8.30 4.46
CA GLY A 55 2.11 -9.23 4.78
C GLY A 55 2.90 -8.77 5.99
N ARG A 56 3.58 -9.70 6.66
CA ARG A 56 4.57 -9.43 7.70
C ARG A 56 5.76 -10.35 7.50
N GLY A 57 6.95 -9.88 7.87
CA GLY A 57 8.15 -10.70 7.86
C GLY A 57 9.44 -9.90 8.01
N SER A 58 10.55 -10.55 7.71
CA SER A 58 11.85 -9.92 7.52
C SER A 58 11.81 -8.89 6.39
N ARG A 59 12.87 -8.07 6.31
CA ARG A 59 13.02 -7.08 5.24
C ARG A 59 13.02 -7.74 3.87
N GLU A 60 13.69 -8.88 3.76
CA GLU A 60 13.89 -9.63 2.52
C GLU A 60 12.57 -10.23 2.04
N GLU A 61 11.79 -10.83 2.95
CA GLU A 61 10.45 -11.37 2.65
C GLU A 61 9.49 -10.27 2.22
N VAL A 62 9.46 -9.15 2.94
CA VAL A 62 8.60 -8.01 2.59
C VAL A 62 8.99 -7.40 1.25
N LEU A 63 10.30 -7.32 0.94
CA LEU A 63 10.76 -6.83 -0.34
C LEU A 63 10.35 -7.76 -1.48
N ALA A 64 10.51 -9.08 -1.31
CA ALA A 64 10.08 -10.06 -2.30
C ALA A 64 8.57 -10.00 -2.54
N GLU A 65 7.78 -9.96 -1.46
CA GLU A 65 6.32 -9.89 -1.55
C GLU A 65 5.85 -8.56 -2.16
N SER A 66 6.53 -7.45 -1.86
CA SER A 66 6.19 -6.16 -2.47
C SER A 66 6.35 -6.17 -3.99
N LYS A 67 7.42 -6.81 -4.50
CA LYS A 67 7.65 -6.96 -5.94
C LYS A 67 6.58 -7.85 -6.58
N ARG A 68 6.23 -8.95 -5.91
CA ARG A 68 5.18 -9.87 -6.35
C ARG A 68 3.83 -9.18 -6.46
N LEU A 69 3.39 -8.52 -5.39
CA LEU A 69 2.10 -7.81 -5.35
C LEU A 69 2.06 -6.67 -6.37
N LEU A 70 3.18 -5.96 -6.57
CA LEU A 70 3.26 -4.95 -7.62
C LEU A 70 3.07 -5.55 -9.01
N ALA A 71 3.81 -6.60 -9.35
CA ALA A 71 3.78 -7.21 -10.67
C ALA A 71 2.44 -7.92 -10.96
N GLU A 72 1.96 -8.73 -10.03
CA GLU A 72 0.81 -9.61 -10.25
C GLU A 72 -0.53 -8.93 -9.99
N ASN A 73 -0.59 -8.00 -9.02
CA ASN A 73 -1.87 -7.52 -8.53
C ASN A 73 -2.10 -6.03 -8.80
N ILE A 74 -1.09 -5.18 -8.67
CA ILE A 74 -1.25 -3.72 -8.79
C ILE A 74 -1.06 -3.25 -10.23
N LEU A 75 0.05 -3.65 -10.86
CA LEU A 75 0.40 -3.28 -12.24
C LEU A 75 -0.09 -4.31 -13.26
N GLY A 76 -0.44 -5.52 -12.82
CA GLY A 76 -1.14 -6.49 -13.65
C GLY A 76 -2.54 -6.01 -13.99
N ASP A 77 -3.00 -6.38 -15.19
CA ASP A 77 -4.32 -6.00 -15.74
C ASP A 77 -5.49 -6.21 -14.75
#